data_AF-G2QPS9-F1
#
_entry.id   AF-G2QPS9-F1
#
_cell.length_a   1.000
_cell.length_b   1.000
_cell.length_c   1.000
_cell.angle_alpha   90.00
_cell.angle_beta   90.00
_cell.angle_gamma   90.00
#
_symmetry.space_group_name_H-M   'P 1'
#
loop_
_entity.id
_entity.type
_entity.pdbx_description
1 polymer ?
#
loop_
_entity_poly.entity_id
_entity_poly.type
_entity_poly.pdbx_seq_one_letter_code
_entity_poly.pdbx_strand_id
1 'polypeptide(L)'
;MWTWIYLPSRLPRAYNKWIASAAAVDARLITALQRCREGSLVYGKDTGQAPLLGSMCADYGWPAAWGDPAQSVPFPCEMVHMGCGPSCEYHALSRFVRSFRWAMTTYLPLTLLLAARGGRGGAAKALRRALLSASRSSAFLATFITLFYYGVCLARTRLGPRVLGRDAAACQRVDGGLCVAAGCVLCGWSILLENAARRKDIALFVAPRAMATLFPRRYPLDEQWRETLAFAASAAVVMAAFAENRASVRGVAGGVLGWVFRE
;
A
#
# COMPACT_ATOMS: atom_id res chain seq x y z
N MET A 1 2.46 1.16 1.85
CA MET A 1 3.14 -0.13 1.60
C MET A 1 4.22 -0.42 2.64
N TRP A 2 5.14 0.52 2.91
CA TRP A 2 6.18 0.36 3.95
C TRP A 2 5.67 -0.20 5.28
N THR A 3 4.69 0.48 5.91
CA THR A 3 4.12 0.04 7.19
C THR A 3 3.47 -1.32 7.12
N TRP A 4 2.84 -1.67 5.98
CA TRP A 4 2.22 -2.99 5.81
C TRP A 4 3.26 -4.11 5.79
N ILE A 5 4.44 -3.86 5.21
CA ILE A 5 5.55 -4.84 5.18
C ILE A 5 6.26 -4.88 6.53
N TYR A 6 6.71 -3.75 7.08
CA TYR A 6 7.63 -3.76 8.23
C TYR A 6 6.98 -3.54 9.59
N LEU A 7 5.77 -2.98 9.64
CA LEU A 7 5.08 -2.61 10.88
C LEU A 7 3.58 -2.93 10.82
N PRO A 8 3.16 -4.16 10.41
CA PRO A 8 1.75 -4.47 10.15
C PRO A 8 0.85 -4.28 11.38
N SER A 9 1.40 -4.36 12.60
CA SER A 9 0.68 -4.11 13.86
C SER A 9 0.15 -2.68 13.99
N ARG A 10 0.78 -1.70 13.31
CA ARG A 10 0.34 -0.29 13.28
C ARG A 10 -0.87 -0.05 12.39
N LEU A 11 -1.27 -1.03 11.58
CA LEU A 11 -2.42 -0.93 10.70
C LEU A 11 -3.65 -1.66 11.26
N PRO A 12 -4.89 -1.19 10.96
CA PRO A 12 -6.09 -1.94 11.27
C PRO A 12 -6.10 -3.32 10.58
N ARG A 13 -6.59 -4.35 11.27
CA ARG A 13 -6.59 -5.74 10.76
C ARG A 13 -7.31 -5.89 9.42
N ALA A 14 -8.47 -5.24 9.27
CA ALA A 14 -9.23 -5.25 8.02
C ALA A 14 -8.44 -4.62 6.86
N TYR A 15 -7.64 -3.58 7.15
CA TYR A 15 -6.81 -2.91 6.16
C TYR A 15 -5.62 -3.79 5.73
N ASN A 16 -4.96 -4.47 6.68
CA ASN A 16 -3.93 -5.47 6.36
C ASN A 16 -4.47 -6.58 5.47
N LYS A 17 -5.66 -7.12 5.79
CA LYS A 17 -6.30 -8.18 4.99
C LYS A 17 -6.62 -7.70 3.58
N TRP A 18 -7.12 -6.47 3.44
CA TRP A 18 -7.42 -5.88 2.15
C TRP A 18 -6.16 -5.69 1.29
N ILE A 19 -5.08 -5.12 1.86
CA ILE A 19 -3.80 -4.96 1.14
C ILE A 19 -3.23 -6.32 0.75
N ALA A 20 -3.24 -7.31 1.65
CA ALA A 20 -2.74 -8.66 1.36
C ALA A 20 -3.50 -9.31 0.20
N SER A 21 -4.83 -9.18 0.18
CA SER A 21 -5.66 -9.65 -0.94
C SER A 21 -5.33 -8.97 -2.27
N ALA A 22 -5.06 -7.66 -2.25
CA ALA A 22 -4.72 -6.91 -3.45
C ALA A 22 -3.29 -7.19 -3.94
N ALA A 23 -2.35 -7.35 -3.01
CA ALA A 23 -0.95 -7.59 -3.29
C ALA A 23 -0.74 -8.98 -3.92
N ALA A 24 -1.50 -10.00 -3.50
CA ALA A 24 -1.38 -11.37 -4.01
C ALA A 24 0.09 -11.82 -4.09
N VAL A 25 0.77 -11.76 -2.93
CA VAL A 25 2.17 -12.14 -2.73
C VAL A 25 2.24 -13.16 -1.61
N ASP A 26 3.16 -14.11 -1.72
CA ASP A 26 3.40 -15.09 -0.67
C ASP A 26 3.92 -14.39 0.61
N ALA A 27 3.31 -14.71 1.75
CA ALA A 27 3.69 -14.12 3.03
C ALA A 27 5.13 -14.44 3.43
N ARG A 28 5.68 -15.58 2.99
CA ARG A 28 7.07 -15.98 3.28
C ARG A 28 8.07 -15.00 2.68
N LEU A 29 7.78 -14.43 1.51
CA LEU A 29 8.63 -13.41 0.91
C LEU A 29 8.61 -12.11 1.71
N ILE A 30 7.45 -11.71 2.23
CA ILE A 30 7.34 -10.55 3.14
C ILE A 30 8.17 -10.79 4.40
N THR A 31 8.03 -11.96 5.02
CA THR A 31 8.80 -12.36 6.19
C THR A 31 10.30 -12.38 5.90
N ALA A 32 10.72 -12.85 4.72
CA ALA A 32 12.12 -12.82 4.32
C ALA A 32 12.67 -11.38 4.26
N LEU A 33 11.92 -10.43 3.66
CA LEU A 33 12.32 -9.01 3.63
C LEU A 33 12.40 -8.39 5.04
N GLN A 34 11.49 -8.76 5.94
CA GLN A 34 11.54 -8.34 7.35
C GLN A 34 12.81 -8.88 8.03
N ARG A 35 13.11 -10.16 7.86
CA ARG A 35 14.31 -10.81 8.41
C ARG A 35 15.60 -10.25 7.81
N CYS A 36 15.59 -9.87 6.53
CA CYS A 36 16.69 -9.15 5.90
C CYS A 36 16.93 -7.79 6.59
N ARG A 37 15.85 -7.08 6.92
CA ARG A 37 15.93 -5.77 7.59
C ARG A 37 16.41 -5.89 9.05
N GLU A 38 15.95 -6.91 9.76
CA GLU A 38 16.33 -7.20 11.16
C GLU A 38 17.75 -7.75 11.28
N GLY A 39 18.31 -8.29 10.19
CA GLY A 39 19.63 -8.91 10.17
C GLY A 39 19.63 -10.38 10.62
N SER A 40 18.45 -11.00 10.80
CA SER A 40 18.33 -12.43 11.10
C SER A 40 18.54 -13.31 9.86
N LEU A 41 18.17 -12.82 8.68
CA LEU A 41 18.52 -13.41 7.38
C LEU A 41 19.61 -12.56 6.74
N VAL A 42 20.78 -13.16 6.48
CA VAL A 42 21.95 -12.47 5.93
C VAL A 42 22.44 -13.18 4.67
N TYR A 43 22.55 -12.46 3.56
CA TYR A 43 23.09 -13.02 2.32
C TYR A 43 24.55 -13.48 2.47
N GLY A 44 24.85 -14.64 1.85
CA GLY A 44 26.18 -15.26 1.87
C GLY A 44 26.55 -15.94 3.19
N LYS A 45 25.61 -16.07 4.13
CA LYS A 45 25.79 -16.75 5.41
C LYS A 45 24.61 -17.67 5.70
N ASP A 46 24.90 -18.86 6.20
CA ASP A 46 23.86 -19.72 6.76
C ASP A 46 23.53 -19.27 8.18
N THR A 47 22.37 -18.64 8.34
CA THR A 47 21.83 -18.22 9.65
C THR A 47 20.65 -19.10 10.09
N GLY A 48 20.48 -20.28 9.49
CA GLY A 48 19.35 -21.19 9.75
C GLY A 48 18.02 -20.70 9.18
N GLN A 49 18.04 -19.69 8.29
CA GLN A 49 16.83 -19.08 7.72
C GLN A 49 16.39 -19.73 6.39
N ALA A 50 17.21 -20.60 5.81
CA ALA A 50 16.94 -21.29 4.55
C ALA A 50 15.57 -22.00 4.49
N PRO A 51 15.05 -22.64 5.56
CA PRO A 51 13.74 -23.30 5.51
C PRO A 51 12.57 -22.37 5.17
N LEU A 52 12.67 -21.07 5.45
CA LEU A 52 11.58 -20.11 5.17
C LEU A 52 11.26 -20.06 3.68
N LEU A 53 12.25 -19.71 2.86
CA LEU A 53 12.08 -19.67 1.40
C LEU A 53 12.29 -21.03 0.76
N GLY A 54 12.98 -21.97 1.41
CA GLY A 54 13.06 -23.36 0.99
C GLY A 54 11.67 -24.03 0.91
N SER A 55 10.80 -23.78 1.89
CA SER A 55 9.40 -24.24 1.80
C SER A 55 8.65 -23.62 0.62
N MET A 56 8.97 -22.36 0.26
CA MET A 56 8.38 -21.69 -0.89
C MET A 56 8.89 -22.31 -2.19
N CYS A 57 10.18 -22.65 -2.28
CA CYS A 57 10.72 -23.38 -3.41
C CYS A 57 10.00 -24.74 -3.60
N ALA A 58 9.73 -25.47 -2.51
CA ALA A 58 9.02 -26.74 -2.58
C ALA A 58 7.59 -26.59 -3.14
N ASP A 59 6.83 -25.61 -2.67
CA ASP A 59 5.43 -25.40 -3.11
C ASP A 59 5.33 -24.95 -4.58
N TYR A 60 6.29 -24.16 -5.05
CA TYR A 60 6.30 -23.63 -6.42
C TYR A 60 7.12 -24.50 -7.40
N GLY A 61 7.76 -25.57 -6.93
CA GLY A 61 8.59 -26.45 -7.76
C GLY A 61 9.90 -25.81 -8.24
N TRP A 62 10.47 -24.87 -7.46
CA TRP A 62 11.75 -24.22 -7.78
C TRP A 62 12.95 -24.96 -7.18
N PRO A 63 14.17 -24.71 -7.70
CA PRO A 63 15.38 -25.25 -7.09
C PRO A 63 15.51 -24.86 -5.62
N ALA A 64 15.80 -25.83 -4.75
CA ALA A 64 15.94 -25.60 -3.31
C ALA A 64 17.03 -24.55 -2.98
N ALA A 65 18.11 -24.51 -3.77
CA ALA A 65 19.18 -23.52 -3.63
C ALA A 65 18.71 -22.07 -3.76
N TRP A 66 17.59 -21.80 -4.44
CA TRP A 66 17.04 -20.44 -4.54
C TRP A 66 16.51 -19.91 -3.21
N GLY A 67 16.07 -20.81 -2.33
CA GLY A 67 15.56 -20.45 -1.00
C GLY A 67 16.65 -20.30 0.06
N ASP A 68 17.89 -20.66 -0.25
CA ASP A 68 19.01 -20.58 0.67
C ASP A 68 19.76 -19.24 0.52
N PRO A 69 19.73 -18.35 1.53
CA PRO A 69 20.45 -17.07 1.48
C PRO A 69 21.97 -17.21 1.45
N ALA A 70 22.53 -18.36 1.83
CA ALA A 70 23.96 -18.64 1.72
C ALA A 70 24.38 -18.95 0.28
N GLN A 71 23.46 -19.49 -0.53
CA GLN A 71 23.72 -19.91 -1.91
C GLN A 71 23.20 -18.91 -2.95
N SER A 72 22.05 -18.27 -2.70
CA SER A 72 21.38 -17.39 -3.66
C SER A 72 21.45 -15.93 -3.22
N VAL A 73 22.34 -15.17 -3.90
CA VAL A 73 22.57 -13.75 -3.62
C VAL A 73 22.49 -12.93 -4.91
N PRO A 74 21.49 -12.08 -5.11
CA PRO A 74 20.22 -11.97 -4.36
C PRO A 74 19.24 -13.09 -4.74
N PHE A 75 18.10 -13.18 -4.03
CA PHE A 75 17.04 -14.12 -4.40
C PHE A 75 16.53 -13.87 -5.84
N PRO A 76 16.25 -14.91 -6.65
CA PRO A 76 15.92 -14.74 -8.06
C PRO A 76 14.63 -13.94 -8.27
N CYS A 77 14.57 -13.18 -9.37
CA CYS A 77 13.38 -12.40 -9.71
C CYS A 77 12.14 -13.28 -9.91
N GLU A 78 12.28 -14.49 -10.45
CA GLU A 78 11.16 -15.40 -10.63
C GLU A 78 10.47 -15.78 -9.30
N MET A 79 11.26 -15.96 -8.24
CA MET A 79 10.74 -16.15 -6.89
C MET A 79 9.95 -14.92 -6.43
N VAL A 80 10.45 -13.71 -6.67
CA VAL A 80 9.75 -12.45 -6.32
C VAL A 80 8.52 -12.22 -7.19
N HIS A 81 8.52 -12.74 -8.41
CA HIS A 81 7.41 -12.65 -9.35
C HIS A 81 6.32 -13.70 -9.13
N MET A 82 6.46 -14.58 -8.11
CA MET A 82 5.54 -15.69 -7.82
C MET A 82 5.39 -16.64 -9.03
N GLY A 83 6.48 -16.92 -9.75
CA GLY A 83 6.47 -17.86 -10.89
C GLY A 83 5.95 -17.29 -12.19
N CYS A 84 5.83 -15.96 -12.30
CA CYS A 84 5.47 -15.27 -13.54
C CYS A 84 6.65 -15.19 -14.55
N GLY A 85 7.70 -16.00 -14.36
CA GLY A 85 8.95 -15.95 -15.12
C GLY A 85 9.95 -14.88 -14.64
N PRO A 86 11.14 -14.82 -15.26
CA PRO A 86 12.25 -13.97 -14.78
C PRO A 86 12.16 -12.49 -15.21
N SER A 87 11.37 -12.16 -16.24
CA SER A 87 11.28 -10.77 -16.74
C SER A 87 10.45 -9.88 -15.79
N CYS A 88 11.07 -8.78 -15.36
CA CYS A 88 10.45 -7.78 -14.50
C CYS A 88 9.36 -6.99 -15.23
N GLU A 89 9.53 -6.78 -16.54
CA GLU A 89 8.62 -6.04 -17.42
C GLU A 89 7.36 -6.85 -17.68
N TYR A 90 7.53 -8.14 -17.97
CA TYR A 90 6.40 -9.06 -18.10
C TYR A 90 5.64 -9.18 -16.77
N HIS A 91 6.35 -9.29 -15.64
CA HIS A 91 5.71 -9.29 -14.33
C HIS A 91 4.90 -8.01 -14.07
N ALA A 92 5.45 -6.83 -14.40
CA ALA A 92 4.77 -5.56 -14.26
C ALA A 92 3.47 -5.49 -15.10
N LEU A 93 3.53 -5.95 -16.36
CA LEU A 93 2.36 -6.00 -17.25
C LEU A 93 1.31 -7.01 -16.75
N SER A 94 1.74 -8.22 -16.36
CA SER A 94 0.89 -9.26 -15.79
C SER A 94 0.16 -8.74 -14.54
N ARG A 95 0.91 -8.08 -13.63
CA ARG A 95 0.36 -7.43 -12.44
C ARG A 95 -0.64 -6.34 -12.79
N PHE A 96 -0.36 -5.53 -13.81
CA PHE A 96 -1.28 -4.47 -14.24
C PHE A 96 -2.62 -5.07 -14.69
N VAL A 97 -2.59 -6.04 -15.60
CA VAL A 97 -3.81 -6.65 -16.15
C VAL A 97 -4.62 -7.36 -15.06
N ARG A 98 -3.97 -8.16 -14.20
CA ARG A 98 -4.63 -8.87 -13.11
C ARG A 98 -5.25 -7.91 -12.10
N SER A 99 -4.49 -6.89 -11.69
CA SER A 99 -4.96 -5.89 -10.72
C SER A 99 -6.05 -5.01 -11.29
N PHE A 100 -5.98 -4.65 -12.58
CA PHE A 100 -7.01 -3.88 -13.26
C PHE A 100 -8.32 -4.66 -13.32
N ARG A 101 -8.28 -5.95 -13.69
CA ARG A 101 -9.47 -6.82 -13.69
C ARG A 101 -10.08 -6.92 -12.29
N TRP A 102 -9.26 -7.17 -11.27
CA TRP A 102 -9.71 -7.25 -9.88
C TRP A 102 -10.27 -5.92 -9.33
N ALA A 103 -9.67 -4.79 -9.71
CA ALA A 103 -10.18 -3.47 -9.34
C ALA A 103 -11.51 -3.19 -10.06
N MET A 104 -11.62 -3.59 -11.33
CA MET A 104 -12.84 -3.41 -12.13
C MET A 104 -14.02 -4.18 -11.55
N THR A 105 -13.82 -5.40 -11.05
CA THR A 105 -14.91 -6.16 -10.40
C THR A 105 -15.41 -5.47 -9.13
N THR A 106 -14.58 -4.66 -8.47
CA THR A 106 -14.97 -3.91 -7.27
C THR A 106 -15.63 -2.57 -7.60
N TYR A 107 -15.08 -1.80 -8.54
CA TYR A 107 -15.56 -0.44 -8.85
C TYR A 107 -16.72 -0.39 -9.84
N LEU A 108 -16.80 -1.34 -10.77
CA LEU A 108 -17.84 -1.34 -11.80
C LEU A 108 -19.26 -1.49 -11.21
N PRO A 109 -19.56 -2.45 -10.31
CA PRO A 109 -20.91 -2.59 -9.78
C PRO A 109 -21.37 -1.35 -9.02
N LEU A 110 -20.48 -0.76 -8.21
CA LEU A 110 -20.78 0.45 -7.43
C LEU A 110 -21.11 1.64 -8.33
N THR A 111 -20.28 1.88 -9.37
CA THR A 111 -20.50 3.00 -10.30
C THR A 111 -21.74 2.82 -11.17
N LEU A 112 -22.06 1.58 -11.59
CA LEU A 112 -23.29 1.27 -12.31
C LEU A 112 -24.53 1.50 -11.46
N LEU A 113 -24.50 1.07 -10.19
CA LEU A 113 -25.61 1.27 -9.26
C LEU A 113 -25.88 2.75 -8.98
N LEU A 114 -24.82 3.56 -8.83
CA LEU A 114 -24.96 5.01 -8.69
C LEU A 114 -25.50 5.66 -9.98
N ALA A 115 -25.07 5.19 -11.15
CA ALA A 115 -25.55 5.67 -12.44
C ALA A 115 -27.03 5.34 -12.67
N ALA A 116 -27.49 4.16 -12.23
CA ALA A 116 -28.89 3.75 -12.30
C ALA A 116 -29.80 4.60 -11.39
N ARG A 117 -29.28 5.07 -10.24
CA ARG A 117 -30.02 5.94 -9.31
C ARG A 117 -30.07 7.41 -9.71
N GLY A 118 -29.05 7.91 -10.41
CA GLY A 118 -28.88 9.33 -10.72
C GLY A 118 -29.63 9.84 -11.96
N GLY A 119 -30.84 9.33 -12.22
CA GLY A 119 -31.61 9.45 -13.47
C GLY A 119 -31.87 10.86 -14.03
N ARG A 120 -30.83 11.53 -14.50
CA ARG A 120 -30.89 12.78 -15.27
C ARG A 120 -29.88 12.73 -16.42
N GLY A 121 -30.31 12.09 -17.51
CA GLY A 121 -29.57 11.92 -18.76
C GLY A 121 -29.81 10.54 -19.38
N GLY A 122 -29.79 10.43 -20.71
CA GLY A 122 -30.03 9.17 -21.41
C GLY A 122 -29.11 8.03 -20.96
N ALA A 123 -29.64 6.80 -20.96
CA ALA A 123 -28.99 5.60 -20.42
C ALA A 123 -27.57 5.37 -20.95
N ALA A 124 -27.35 5.59 -22.25
CA ALA A 124 -26.03 5.45 -22.87
C ALA A 124 -24.99 6.44 -22.31
N LYS A 125 -25.40 7.68 -22.01
CA LYS A 125 -24.51 8.71 -21.45
C LYS A 125 -24.16 8.40 -19.99
N ALA A 126 -25.12 7.89 -19.22
CA ALA A 126 -24.91 7.44 -17.84
C ALA A 126 -23.96 6.23 -17.80
N LEU A 127 -24.19 5.24 -18.65
CA LEU A 127 -23.34 4.05 -18.77
C LEU A 127 -21.91 4.42 -19.17
N ARG A 128 -21.73 5.26 -20.19
CA ARG A 128 -20.39 5.72 -20.61
C ARG A 128 -19.64 6.41 -19.48
N ARG A 129 -20.31 7.29 -18.73
CA ARG A 129 -19.71 7.97 -17.57
C ARG A 129 -19.33 6.98 -16.47
N ALA A 130 -20.18 6.00 -16.17
CA ALA A 130 -19.91 4.96 -15.18
C ALA A 130 -18.68 4.13 -15.57
N LEU A 131 -18.63 3.66 -16.82
CA LEU A 131 -17.49 2.90 -17.37
C LEU A 131 -16.20 3.70 -17.32
N LEU A 132 -16.20 4.97 -17.75
CA LEU A 132 -15.02 5.84 -17.69
C LEU A 132 -14.57 6.15 -16.25
N SER A 133 -15.52 6.25 -15.32
CA SER A 133 -15.21 6.47 -13.91
C SER A 133 -14.59 5.23 -13.28
N ALA A 134 -15.20 4.06 -13.49
CA ALA A 134 -14.72 2.78 -13.01
C ALA A 134 -13.35 2.41 -13.62
N SER A 135 -13.17 2.63 -14.92
CA SER A 135 -11.90 2.35 -15.60
C SER A 135 -10.78 3.25 -15.08
N ARG A 136 -11.04 4.55 -14.84
CA ARG A 136 -10.06 5.47 -14.24
C ARG A 136 -9.66 5.03 -12.83
N SER A 137 -10.64 4.72 -11.97
CA SER A 137 -10.38 4.26 -10.59
C SER A 137 -9.61 2.93 -10.58
N SER A 138 -9.95 2.03 -11.51
CA SER A 138 -9.29 0.74 -11.66
C SER A 138 -7.87 0.88 -12.20
N ALA A 139 -7.65 1.79 -13.17
CA ALA A 139 -6.34 2.12 -13.70
C ALA A 139 -5.44 2.73 -12.63
N PHE A 140 -5.96 3.66 -11.81
CA PHE A 140 -5.24 4.21 -10.66
C PHE A 140 -4.71 3.12 -9.72
N LEU A 141 -5.58 2.19 -9.30
CA LEU A 141 -5.20 1.11 -8.39
C LEU A 141 -4.26 0.09 -9.04
N ALA A 142 -4.52 -0.29 -10.30
CA ALA A 142 -3.65 -1.20 -11.05
C ALA A 142 -2.26 -0.61 -11.24
N THR A 143 -2.16 0.66 -11.65
CA THR A 143 -0.89 1.38 -11.78
C THR A 143 -0.19 1.53 -10.43
N PHE A 144 -0.92 1.77 -9.34
CA PHE A 144 -0.33 1.80 -7.99
C PHE A 144 0.39 0.48 -7.67
N ILE A 145 -0.28 -0.65 -7.87
CA ILE A 145 0.28 -1.99 -7.61
C ILE A 145 1.45 -2.27 -8.55
N THR A 146 1.29 -2.02 -9.85
CA THR A 146 2.34 -2.24 -10.85
C THR A 146 3.58 -1.41 -10.58
N LEU A 147 3.45 -0.11 -10.29
CA LEU A 147 4.60 0.75 -9.98
C LEU A 147 5.29 0.34 -8.67
N PHE A 148 4.53 -0.17 -7.69
CA PHE A 148 5.12 -0.71 -6.46
C PHE A 148 6.04 -1.91 -6.76
N TYR A 149 5.51 -2.94 -7.43
CA TYR A 149 6.29 -4.14 -7.76
C TYR A 149 7.42 -3.84 -8.73
N TYR A 150 7.16 -3.03 -9.75
CA TYR A 150 8.20 -2.61 -10.70
C TYR A 150 9.29 -1.81 -9.99
N GLY A 151 8.95 -0.93 -9.06
CA GLY A 151 9.92 -0.19 -8.26
C GLY A 151 10.80 -1.07 -7.38
N VAL A 152 10.22 -2.10 -6.75
CA VAL A 152 10.99 -3.14 -6.03
C VAL A 152 11.97 -3.83 -6.97
N CYS A 153 11.50 -4.29 -8.14
CA CYS A 153 12.34 -4.98 -9.11
C CYS A 153 13.43 -4.06 -9.68
N LEU A 154 13.10 -2.80 -9.96
CA LEU A 154 14.01 -1.79 -10.49
C LEU A 154 15.16 -1.53 -9.52
N ALA A 155 14.86 -1.41 -8.22
CA ALA A 155 15.86 -1.29 -7.17
C ALA A 155 16.74 -2.54 -7.06
N ARG A 156 16.15 -3.73 -7.15
CA ARG A 156 16.88 -5.02 -7.03
C ARG A 156 17.80 -5.31 -8.21
N THR A 157 17.36 -5.02 -9.43
CA THR A 157 18.01 -5.52 -10.66
C THR A 157 18.82 -4.47 -11.41
N ARG A 158 18.39 -3.21 -11.41
CA ARG A 158 19.00 -2.17 -12.25
C ARG A 158 19.67 -1.08 -11.43
N LEU A 159 18.93 -0.42 -10.53
CA LEU A 159 19.44 0.75 -9.79
C LEU A 159 20.35 0.35 -8.64
N GLY A 160 19.95 -0.61 -7.80
CA GLY A 160 20.74 -1.07 -6.66
C GLY A 160 22.13 -1.56 -7.06
N PRO A 161 22.24 -2.51 -8.01
CA PRO A 161 23.54 -3.00 -8.48
C PRO A 161 24.46 -1.93 -9.06
N ARG A 162 23.90 -0.87 -9.66
CA ARG A 162 24.67 0.23 -10.25
C ARG A 162 25.13 1.26 -9.21
N VAL A 163 24.35 1.48 -8.16
CA VAL A 163 24.62 2.52 -7.15
C VAL A 163 25.35 1.96 -5.93
N LEU A 164 25.03 0.74 -5.50
CA LEU A 164 25.50 0.16 -4.23
C LEU A 164 26.51 -0.99 -4.40
N GLY A 165 26.61 -1.57 -5.60
CA GLY A 165 27.41 -2.76 -5.87
C GLY A 165 26.59 -4.05 -5.97
N ARG A 166 27.28 -5.16 -6.28
CA ARG A 166 26.70 -6.52 -6.43
C ARG A 166 27.10 -7.48 -5.33
N ASP A 167 27.81 -6.99 -4.33
CA ASP A 167 28.21 -7.76 -3.15
C ASP A 167 27.00 -8.13 -2.28
N ALA A 168 27.17 -9.17 -1.47
CA ALA A 168 26.12 -9.65 -0.57
C ALA A 168 25.61 -8.55 0.38
N ALA A 169 26.47 -7.64 0.85
CA ALA A 169 26.07 -6.53 1.71
C ALA A 169 25.26 -5.47 0.95
N ALA A 170 25.56 -5.19 -0.32
CA ALA A 170 24.70 -4.37 -1.16
C ALA A 170 23.32 -5.02 -1.39
N CYS A 171 23.27 -6.30 -1.75
CA CYS A 171 22.01 -7.04 -1.87
C CYS A 171 21.20 -7.01 -0.57
N GLN A 172 21.86 -7.15 0.58
CA GLN A 172 21.24 -7.05 1.90
C GLN A 172 20.62 -5.68 2.15
N ARG A 173 21.33 -4.60 1.82
CA ARG A 173 20.80 -3.23 1.96
C ARG A 173 19.60 -3.00 1.04
N VAL A 174 19.63 -3.57 -0.17
CA VAL A 174 18.53 -3.47 -1.13
C VAL A 174 17.29 -4.18 -0.62
N ASP A 175 17.38 -5.46 -0.28
CA ASP A 175 16.23 -6.27 0.18
C ASP A 175 15.84 -5.98 1.65
N GLY A 176 16.74 -5.40 2.46
CA GLY A 176 16.46 -4.93 3.83
C GLY A 176 15.68 -3.61 3.92
N GLY A 177 15.34 -2.98 2.80
CA GLY A 177 14.45 -1.82 2.81
C GLY A 177 14.44 -0.97 1.56
N LEU A 178 15.58 -0.80 0.88
CA LEU A 178 15.65 0.16 -0.23
C LEU A 178 14.75 -0.23 -1.40
N CYS A 179 14.57 -1.53 -1.67
CA CYS A 179 13.65 -1.98 -2.71
C CYS A 179 12.19 -1.62 -2.39
N VAL A 180 11.77 -1.81 -1.14
CA VAL A 180 10.43 -1.43 -0.68
C VAL A 180 10.25 0.08 -0.68
N ALA A 181 11.28 0.85 -0.28
CA ALA A 181 11.27 2.31 -0.33
C ALA A 181 11.10 2.81 -1.76
N ALA A 182 11.86 2.27 -2.72
CA ALA A 182 11.74 2.61 -4.14
C ALA A 182 10.33 2.30 -4.68
N GLY A 183 9.77 1.13 -4.32
CA GLY A 183 8.38 0.79 -4.63
C GLY A 183 7.39 1.80 -4.06
N CYS A 184 7.56 2.24 -2.80
CA CYS A 184 6.68 3.22 -2.15
C CYS A 184 6.72 4.59 -2.84
N VAL A 185 7.91 5.05 -3.22
CA VAL A 185 8.08 6.34 -3.93
C VAL A 185 7.41 6.27 -5.29
N LEU A 186 7.66 5.21 -6.06
CA LEU A 186 7.14 5.07 -7.42
C LEU A 186 5.63 4.88 -7.45
N CYS A 187 5.06 4.06 -6.55
CA CYS A 187 3.61 3.84 -6.55
C CYS A 187 2.81 5.10 -6.20
N GLY A 188 3.39 6.05 -5.45
CA GLY A 188 2.72 7.31 -5.10
C GLY A 188 2.31 8.14 -6.32
N TRP A 189 3.07 8.06 -7.42
CA TRP A 189 2.79 8.80 -8.65
C TRP A 189 1.53 8.33 -9.39
N SER A 190 1.00 7.15 -9.06
CA SER A 190 -0.25 6.68 -9.68
C SER A 190 -1.43 7.61 -9.42
N ILE A 191 -1.40 8.39 -8.32
CA ILE A 191 -2.45 9.33 -7.94
C ILE A 191 -2.76 10.37 -9.02
N LEU A 192 -1.81 10.61 -9.94
CA LEU A 192 -1.98 11.52 -11.07
C LEU A 192 -2.98 11.01 -12.12
N LEU A 193 -3.33 9.72 -12.11
CA LEU A 193 -4.39 9.15 -12.96
C LEU A 193 -5.79 9.57 -12.49
N GLU A 194 -5.93 9.94 -11.22
CA GLU A 194 -7.21 10.36 -10.66
C GLU A 194 -7.53 11.84 -10.92
N ASN A 195 -8.80 12.20 -10.83
CA ASN A 195 -9.24 13.59 -11.00
C ASN A 195 -8.89 14.44 -9.76
N ALA A 196 -8.61 15.73 -9.95
CA ALA A 196 -8.17 16.63 -8.87
C ALA A 196 -9.11 16.65 -7.65
N ALA A 197 -10.44 16.60 -7.85
CA ALA A 197 -11.41 16.50 -6.76
C ALA A 197 -11.22 15.21 -5.94
N ARG A 198 -11.15 14.06 -6.62
CA ARG A 198 -10.95 12.74 -5.99
C ARG A 198 -9.57 12.60 -5.35
N ARG A 199 -8.54 13.26 -5.87
CA ARG A 199 -7.21 13.30 -5.24
C ARG A 199 -7.27 13.94 -3.84
N LYS A 200 -8.07 14.99 -3.66
CA LYS A 200 -8.28 15.63 -2.35
C LYS A 200 -8.96 14.66 -1.38
N ASP A 201 -10.00 13.96 -1.83
CA ASP A 201 -10.71 12.98 -1.00
C ASP A 201 -9.79 11.82 -0.57
N ILE A 202 -8.99 11.29 -1.52
CA ILE A 202 -8.01 10.23 -1.23
C ILE A 202 -6.94 10.75 -0.26
N ALA A 203 -6.42 11.96 -0.47
CA ALA A 203 -5.42 12.56 0.42
C ALA A 203 -5.98 12.72 1.84
N LEU A 204 -7.21 13.21 1.99
CA LEU A 204 -7.86 13.37 3.28
C LEU A 204 -8.10 12.01 3.98
N PHE A 205 -8.30 10.94 3.21
CA PHE A 205 -8.46 9.60 3.76
C PHE A 205 -7.13 8.92 4.12
N VAL A 206 -6.11 9.06 3.27
CA VAL A 206 -4.84 8.32 3.38
C VAL A 206 -3.83 9.05 4.26
N ALA A 207 -3.73 10.38 4.19
CA ALA A 207 -2.73 11.14 4.93
C ALA A 207 -2.87 10.99 6.46
N PRO A 208 -4.07 11.11 7.07
CA PRO A 208 -4.22 10.87 8.51
C PRO A 208 -3.86 9.44 8.91
N ARG A 209 -4.21 8.45 8.08
CA ARG A 209 -3.84 7.05 8.33
C ARG A 209 -2.34 6.84 8.25
N ALA A 210 -1.65 7.47 7.29
CA ALA A 210 -0.21 7.42 7.17
C ALA A 210 0.47 8.07 8.38
N MET A 211 0.02 9.26 8.80
CA MET A 211 0.52 9.95 10.00
C MET A 211 0.27 9.13 11.27
N ALA A 212 -0.88 8.47 11.39
CA ALA A 212 -1.19 7.58 12.51
C ALA A 212 -0.18 6.42 12.63
N THR A 213 0.49 6.03 11.55
CA THR A 213 1.54 4.99 11.62
C THR A 213 2.84 5.48 12.25
N LEU A 214 3.01 6.79 12.48
CA LEU A 214 4.17 7.34 13.19
C LEU A 214 4.03 7.18 14.71
N PHE A 215 2.79 7.08 15.19
CA PHE A 215 2.45 6.95 16.60
C PHE A 215 2.13 5.49 16.97
N PRO A 216 2.24 5.11 18.25
CA PRO A 216 1.73 3.81 18.69
C PRO A 216 0.21 3.74 18.48
N ARG A 217 -0.30 2.55 18.20
CA ARG A 217 -1.74 2.35 17.97
C ARG A 217 -2.58 2.56 19.24
N ARG A 218 -1.98 2.34 20.40
CA ARG A 218 -2.51 2.64 21.72
C ARG A 218 -1.34 3.10 22.57
N TYR A 219 -1.49 4.24 23.22
CA TYR A 219 -0.56 4.64 24.26
C TYR A 219 -0.77 3.79 25.52
N PRO A 220 0.30 3.50 26.28
CA PRO A 220 0.16 2.93 27.61
C PRO A 220 -0.56 3.92 28.53
N LEU A 221 -1.12 3.43 29.64
CA LEU A 221 -2.04 4.20 30.49
C LEU A 221 -1.42 5.51 31.02
N ASP A 222 -0.12 5.49 31.32
CA ASP A 222 0.68 6.62 31.78
C ASP A 222 0.87 7.71 30.72
N GLU A 223 0.79 7.37 29.42
CA GLU A 223 0.94 8.32 28.32
C GLU A 223 -0.40 8.73 27.67
N GLN A 224 -1.54 8.26 28.18
CA GLN A 224 -2.86 8.59 27.60
C GLN A 224 -3.16 10.09 27.57
N TRP A 225 -2.57 10.86 28.48
CA TRP A 225 -2.71 12.32 28.50
C TRP A 225 -2.28 12.96 27.17
N ARG A 226 -1.38 12.33 26.39
CA ARG A 226 -0.94 12.82 25.08
C ARG A 226 -2.08 12.76 24.06
N GLU A 227 -2.84 11.67 24.05
CA GLU A 227 -4.04 11.53 23.22
C GLU A 227 -5.13 12.50 23.67
N THR A 228 -5.36 12.59 24.99
CA THR A 228 -6.35 13.50 25.58
C THR A 228 -6.05 14.95 25.23
N LEU A 229 -4.79 15.37 25.35
CA LEU A 229 -4.35 16.72 25.02
C LEU A 229 -4.51 17.02 23.52
N ALA A 230 -4.06 16.10 22.65
CA ALA A 230 -4.22 16.27 21.21
C ALA A 230 -5.70 16.35 20.79
N PHE A 231 -6.55 15.52 21.39
CA PHE A 231 -8.00 15.54 21.18
C PHE A 231 -8.62 16.84 21.69
N ALA A 232 -8.32 17.25 22.92
CA ALA A 232 -8.83 18.48 23.52
C ALA A 232 -8.42 19.72 22.73
N ALA A 233 -7.15 19.81 22.30
CA ALA A 233 -6.67 20.89 21.47
C ALA A 233 -7.36 20.92 20.10
N SER A 234 -7.51 19.76 19.44
CA SER A 234 -8.22 19.68 18.15
C SER A 234 -9.69 20.08 18.29
N ALA A 235 -10.36 19.63 19.35
CA ALA A 235 -11.74 19.98 19.64
C ALA A 235 -11.88 21.48 19.95
N ALA A 236 -10.99 22.05 20.77
CA ALA A 236 -10.99 23.48 21.09
C ALA A 236 -10.88 24.36 19.85
N VAL A 237 -10.02 24.00 18.89
CA VAL A 237 -9.89 24.71 17.60
C VAL A 237 -11.20 24.67 16.81
N VAL A 238 -11.85 23.50 16.71
CA VAL A 238 -13.13 23.37 15.99
C VAL A 238 -14.24 24.17 16.67
N MET A 239 -14.27 24.16 18.01
CA MET A 239 -15.26 24.90 18.81
C MET A 239 -15.07 26.41 18.68
N ALA A 240 -13.82 26.89 18.76
CA ALA A 240 -13.48 28.29 18.57
C ALA A 240 -13.84 28.76 17.15
N ALA A 241 -13.50 27.97 16.12
CA ALA A 241 -13.87 28.27 14.74
C ALA A 241 -15.39 28.33 14.53
N PHE A 242 -16.15 27.45 15.20
CA PHE A 242 -17.61 27.47 15.15
C PHE A 242 -18.21 28.69 15.86
N ALA A 243 -17.63 29.10 16.99
CA ALA A 243 -18.07 30.26 17.76
C ALA A 243 -17.83 31.58 17.01
N GLU A 244 -16.66 31.74 16.39
CA GLU A 244 -16.31 32.93 15.60
C GLU A 244 -17.08 33.00 14.27
N ASN A 245 -17.18 31.87 13.56
CA ASN A 245 -17.86 31.81 12.28
C ASN A 245 -18.51 30.44 12.07
N ARG A 246 -19.81 30.35 12.36
CA ARG A 246 -20.61 29.11 12.21
C ARG A 246 -20.52 28.51 10.80
N ALA A 247 -20.30 29.30 9.75
CA ALA A 247 -20.20 28.80 8.38
C ALA A 247 -18.85 28.10 8.06
N SER A 248 -17.85 28.26 8.93
CA SER A 248 -16.51 27.67 8.75
C SER A 248 -16.49 26.16 9.01
N VAL A 249 -17.35 25.67 9.93
CA VAL A 249 -17.45 24.24 10.26
C VAL A 249 -18.62 23.61 9.51
N ARG A 250 -18.31 22.74 8.54
CA ARG A 250 -19.29 22.11 7.64
C ARG A 250 -19.49 20.63 7.96
N GLY A 251 -20.58 20.06 7.44
CA GLY A 251 -20.87 18.63 7.54
C GLY A 251 -21.39 18.23 8.92
N VAL A 252 -21.10 16.99 9.32
CA VAL A 252 -21.65 16.39 10.56
C VAL A 252 -21.25 17.19 11.81
N ALA A 253 -19.98 17.60 11.90
CA ALA A 253 -19.49 18.39 13.03
C ALA A 253 -20.26 19.72 13.17
N GLY A 254 -20.45 20.46 12.07
CA GLY A 254 -21.24 21.71 12.08
C GLY A 254 -22.71 21.47 12.42
N GLY A 255 -23.30 20.35 11.95
CA GLY A 255 -24.67 19.98 12.28
C GLY A 255 -24.87 19.64 13.76
N VAL A 256 -23.96 18.87 14.35
CA VAL A 256 -23.98 18.51 15.78
C VAL A 256 -23.76 19.75 16.63
N LEU A 257 -22.75 20.57 16.33
CA LEU A 257 -22.49 21.81 17.06
C LEU A 257 -23.64 22.81 16.92
N GLY A 258 -24.24 22.92 15.74
CA GLY A 258 -25.44 23.73 15.52
C GLY A 258 -26.66 23.24 16.30
N TRP A 259 -26.77 21.95 16.59
CA TRP A 259 -27.81 21.41 17.46
C TRP A 259 -27.51 21.62 18.95
N VAL A 260 -26.24 21.44 19.37
CA VAL A 260 -25.82 21.63 20.77
C VAL A 260 -25.88 23.11 21.19
N PHE A 261 -25.50 24.02 20.30
CA PHE A 261 -25.50 25.48 20.54
C PHE A 261 -26.75 26.18 20.02
N ARG A 262 -27.85 25.43 19.84
CA ARG A 262 -29.17 25.99 19.57
C ARG A 262 -29.78 26.42 20.91
N GLU A 263 -29.62 27.69 21.24
CA GLU A 263 -30.64 28.43 22.01
C GLU A 263 -31.74 28.89 21.06
#